data_AF-A0A6H3SJ12-F1
#
_entry.id   AF-A0A6H3SJ12-F1
#
_cell.length_a   1.000
_cell.length_b   1.000
_cell.length_c   1.000
_cell.angle_alpha   90.00
_cell.angle_beta   90.00
_cell.angle_gamma   90.00
#
_symmetry.space_group_name_H-M   'P 1'
#
loop_
_entity.id
_entity.type
_entity.pdbx_description
1 polymer ?
#
loop_
_entity_poly.entity_id
_entity_poly.type
_entity_poly.pdbx_seq_one_letter_code
_entity_poly.pdbx_strand_id
1 'polypeptide(L)'
;MIWILVKTGHGYLFRIPRKKWLWYSILIVLMVVLQISFNVQIAKHVQSTAEGWAVLIGYSGTNFAELGIYVTLFFLTPLMEELIYRGLLQHAFFKHSRFGLDLLLPSILFALPHFSSLPSLLDIFIFTTFGIIFASLTRYTKSIYPSYAVHVINNIFATLPFLLTFLHRVLG
;
A
#
# COMPACT_ATOMS: atom_id res chain seq x y z
N MET A 1 -3.04 17.57 -19.02
CA MET A 1 -4.10 16.86 -18.28
C MET A 1 -3.82 15.37 -18.32
N ILE A 2 -3.60 14.73 -17.17
CA ILE A 2 -3.51 13.27 -17.08
C ILE A 2 -4.91 12.74 -17.41
N TRP A 3 -5.11 12.22 -18.62
CA TRP A 3 -6.41 11.79 -19.20
C TRP A 3 -7.15 10.69 -18.42
N ILE A 4 -6.56 10.21 -17.33
CA ILE A 4 -7.04 9.09 -16.52
C ILE A 4 -7.75 9.62 -15.26
N LEU A 5 -7.42 10.83 -14.81
CA LEU A 5 -7.96 11.46 -13.62
C LEU A 5 -9.13 12.38 -13.99
N VAL A 6 -10.34 11.93 -13.68
CA VAL A 6 -11.56 12.73 -13.79
C VAL A 6 -11.83 13.41 -12.45
N LYS A 7 -11.89 14.75 -12.45
CA LYS A 7 -12.28 15.51 -11.27
C LYS A 7 -13.74 15.19 -10.92
N THR A 8 -13.99 14.78 -9.69
CA THR A 8 -15.33 14.48 -9.17
C THR A 8 -15.48 15.14 -7.81
N GLY A 9 -16.30 16.19 -7.73
CA GLY A 9 -16.63 16.89 -6.47
C GLY A 9 -15.40 17.38 -5.71
N HIS A 10 -14.86 16.51 -4.83
CA HIS A 10 -13.81 16.82 -3.86
C HIS A 10 -12.48 16.09 -4.17
N GLY A 11 -12.34 15.39 -5.29
CA GLY A 11 -11.11 14.64 -5.62
C GLY A 11 -10.94 14.30 -7.10
N TYR A 12 -9.85 13.61 -7.43
CA TYR A 12 -9.57 13.06 -8.75
C TYR A 12 -9.81 11.55 -8.75
N LEU A 13 -10.47 11.07 -9.80
CA LEU A 13 -10.99 9.71 -9.89
C LEU A 13 -10.46 9.03 -11.16
N PHE A 14 -9.94 7.81 -11.03
CA PHE A 14 -9.46 7.03 -12.18
C PHE A 14 -10.65 6.56 -13.03
N ARG A 15 -10.83 7.12 -14.24
CA ARG A 15 -11.81 6.63 -15.22
C ARG A 15 -11.09 5.94 -16.37
N ILE A 16 -11.01 4.62 -16.31
CA ILE A 16 -10.32 3.83 -17.33
C ILE A 16 -11.30 3.42 -18.44
N PRO A 17 -11.07 3.82 -19.71
CA PRO A 17 -11.90 3.38 -20.83
C PRO A 17 -11.81 1.86 -21.01
N ARG A 18 -12.95 1.18 -21.27
CA ARG A 18 -13.01 -0.28 -21.47
C ARG A 18 -12.00 -0.81 -22.49
N LYS A 19 -11.76 -0.06 -23.57
CA LYS A 19 -10.78 -0.42 -24.62
C LYS A 19 -9.33 -0.52 -24.12
N LYS A 20 -9.02 0.06 -22.96
CA LYS A 20 -7.68 0.03 -22.35
C LYS A 20 -7.54 -1.01 -21.24
N TRP A 21 -8.60 -1.75 -20.89
CA TRP A 21 -8.59 -2.69 -19.76
C TRP A 21 -7.44 -3.72 -19.85
N LEU A 22 -7.20 -4.30 -21.03
CA LEU A 22 -6.10 -5.26 -21.23
C LEU A 22 -4.74 -4.66 -20.84
N TRP A 23 -4.44 -3.45 -21.30
CA TRP A 23 -3.16 -2.78 -21.01
C TRP A 23 -3.00 -2.44 -19.54
N TYR A 24 -4.08 -2.02 -18.87
CA TYR A 24 -4.05 -1.77 -17.43
C TYR A 24 -3.96 -3.07 -16.64
N SER A 25 -4.61 -4.16 -17.06
CA SER A 25 -4.45 -5.48 -16.45
C SER A 25 -3.01 -5.98 -16.58
N ILE A 26 -2.36 -5.78 -17.72
CA ILE A 26 -0.93 -6.10 -17.90
C ILE A 26 -0.07 -5.25 -16.95
N LEU A 27 -0.34 -3.93 -16.85
CA LEU A 27 0.37 -3.05 -15.93
C LEU A 27 0.16 -3.44 -14.46
N ILE A 28 -1.04 -3.91 -14.10
CA ILE A 28 -1.34 -4.44 -12.76
C ILE A 28 -0.53 -5.69 -12.50
N VAL A 29 -0.56 -6.67 -13.41
CA VAL A 29 0.21 -7.90 -13.24
C VAL A 29 1.69 -7.57 -13.12
N LEU A 30 2.21 -6.65 -13.93
CA LEU A 30 3.59 -6.18 -13.83
C LEU A 30 3.87 -5.51 -12.47
N MET A 31 3.02 -4.59 -12.01
CA MET A 31 3.21 -3.91 -10.72
C MET A 31 3.05 -4.84 -9.53
N VAL A 32 2.13 -5.81 -9.59
CA VAL A 32 1.96 -6.86 -8.61
C VAL A 32 3.19 -7.78 -8.60
N VAL A 33 3.71 -8.17 -9.77
CA VAL A 33 4.96 -8.93 -9.87
C VAL A 33 6.14 -8.14 -9.32
N LEU A 34 6.25 -6.84 -9.60
CA LEU A 34 7.29 -5.97 -9.05
C LEU A 34 7.15 -5.83 -7.54
N GLN A 35 5.94 -5.63 -7.02
CA GLN A 35 5.67 -5.52 -5.60
C GLN A 35 5.96 -6.84 -4.87
N ILE A 36 5.52 -7.97 -5.42
CA ILE A 36 5.81 -9.30 -4.88
C ILE A 36 7.31 -9.57 -4.96
N SER A 37 7.97 -9.23 -6.06
CA SER A 37 9.43 -9.42 -6.20
C SER A 37 10.19 -8.56 -5.20
N PHE A 38 9.80 -7.30 -5.04
CA PHE A 38 10.37 -6.39 -4.04
C PHE A 38 10.13 -6.91 -2.62
N ASN A 39 8.90 -7.31 -2.29
CA ASN A 39 8.57 -7.93 -1.00
C ASN A 39 9.29 -9.25 -0.77
N VAL A 40 9.51 -10.08 -1.80
CA VAL A 40 10.29 -11.32 -1.68
C VAL A 40 11.77 -11.01 -1.47
N GLN A 41 12.32 -10.01 -2.18
CA GLN A 41 13.70 -9.60 -2.00
C GLN A 41 13.93 -8.98 -0.62
N ILE A 42 12.99 -8.18 -0.11
CA ILE A 42 13.01 -7.70 1.27
C ILE A 42 12.80 -8.86 2.24
N ALA A 43 11.77 -9.68 2.09
CA ALA A 43 11.45 -10.80 2.99
C ALA A 43 12.57 -11.84 3.10
N LYS A 44 13.36 -12.06 2.04
CA LYS A 44 14.56 -12.91 2.07
C LYS A 44 15.65 -12.38 3.00
N HIS A 45 15.66 -11.08 3.28
CA HIS A 45 16.67 -10.40 4.09
C HIS A 45 16.08 -9.81 5.39
N VAL A 46 14.76 -9.61 5.46
CA VAL A 46 14.04 -8.77 6.42
C VAL A 46 12.60 -9.29 6.54
N GLN A 47 12.34 -10.15 7.50
CA GLN A 47 10.96 -10.45 7.89
C GLN A 47 10.35 -9.20 8.55
N SER A 48 9.02 -9.01 8.57
CA SER A 48 8.37 -7.87 9.25
C SER A 48 8.46 -7.94 10.79
N THR A 49 9.57 -8.45 11.28
CA THR A 49 9.95 -8.59 12.68
C THR A 49 10.93 -7.47 13.03
N ALA A 50 11.09 -7.21 14.32
CA ALA A 50 12.08 -6.23 14.77
C ALA A 50 13.50 -6.56 14.27
N GLU A 51 13.82 -7.85 14.15
CA GLU A 51 15.09 -8.35 13.62
C GLU A 51 15.29 -7.99 12.15
N GLY A 52 14.25 -8.14 11.32
CA GLY A 52 14.35 -7.77 9.91
C GLY A 52 14.54 -6.26 9.73
N TRP A 53 13.86 -5.44 10.51
CA TRP A 53 14.09 -3.98 10.52
C TRP A 53 15.52 -3.63 10.91
N ALA A 54 16.08 -4.28 11.92
CA ALA A 54 17.47 -4.06 12.33
C ALA A 54 18.46 -4.44 11.21
N VAL A 55 18.21 -5.53 10.49
CA VAL A 55 19.02 -5.94 9.34
C VAL A 55 18.93 -4.93 8.19
N LEU A 56 17.72 -4.46 7.85
CA LEU A 56 17.51 -3.47 6.80
C LEU A 56 18.24 -2.15 7.10
N ILE A 57 18.11 -1.68 8.34
CA ILE A 57 18.80 -0.48 8.81
C ILE A 57 20.31 -0.69 8.78
N GLY A 58 20.80 -1.85 9.21
CA GLY A 58 22.21 -2.23 9.14
C GLY A 58 22.77 -2.20 7.70
N TYR A 59 22.00 -2.67 6.71
CA TYR A 59 22.39 -2.62 5.30
C TYR A 59 22.41 -1.21 4.70
N SER A 60 21.65 -0.26 5.25
CA SER A 60 21.60 1.12 4.72
C SER A 60 22.98 1.80 4.76
N GLY A 61 23.82 1.45 5.75
CA GLY A 61 25.20 1.90 5.90
C GLY A 61 25.39 3.41 6.19
N THR A 62 24.37 4.23 5.94
CA THR A 62 24.40 5.70 6.13
C THR A 62 23.04 6.22 6.57
N ASN A 63 23.03 7.30 7.35
CA ASN A 63 21.80 7.97 7.77
C ASN A 63 20.96 8.49 6.57
N PHE A 64 21.61 8.85 5.46
CA PHE A 64 20.92 9.30 4.24
C PHE A 64 20.16 8.14 3.55
N ALA A 65 20.79 6.98 3.44
CA ALA A 65 20.14 5.80 2.87
C ALA A 65 18.95 5.35 3.74
N GLU A 66 19.10 5.35 5.06
CA GLU A 66 18.02 5.02 6.00
C GLU A 66 16.86 6.03 5.93
N LEU A 67 17.15 7.32 5.80
CA LEU A 67 16.12 8.33 5.52
C LEU A 67 15.34 8.01 4.24
N GLY A 68 16.03 7.56 3.19
CA GLY A 68 15.40 7.10 1.95
C GLY A 68 14.44 5.93 2.15
N ILE A 69 14.77 5.01 3.07
CA ILE A 69 13.89 3.89 3.45
C ILE A 69 12.61 4.42 4.11
N TYR A 70 12.73 5.36 5.06
CA TYR A 70 11.55 5.97 5.70
C TYR A 70 10.68 6.74 4.72
N VAL A 71 11.27 7.54 3.82
CA VAL A 71 10.50 8.25 2.78
C VAL A 71 9.73 7.27 1.90
N THR A 72 10.37 6.18 1.50
CA THR A 72 9.75 5.14 0.68
C THR A 72 8.61 4.47 1.43
N LEU A 73 8.85 4.04 2.66
CA LEU A 73 7.89 3.34 3.50
C LEU A 73 6.66 4.18 3.87
N PHE A 74 6.87 5.45 4.20
CA PHE A 74 5.80 6.32 4.69
C PHE A 74 4.98 6.92 3.57
N PHE A 75 5.60 7.24 2.43
CA PHE A 75 4.92 8.00 1.41
C PHE A 75 4.76 7.24 0.11
N LEU A 76 5.83 6.61 -0.41
CA LEU A 76 5.81 6.04 -1.76
C LEU A 76 5.08 4.69 -1.80
N THR A 77 5.38 3.79 -0.88
CA THR A 77 4.73 2.47 -0.78
C THR A 77 3.23 2.60 -0.55
N PRO A 78 2.74 3.29 0.50
CA PRO A 78 1.31 3.43 0.70
C PRO A 78 0.64 4.19 -0.46
N LEU A 79 1.28 5.17 -1.10
CA LEU A 79 0.70 5.85 -2.27
C LEU A 79 0.48 4.86 -3.42
N MET A 80 1.50 4.05 -3.72
CA MET A 80 1.41 3.02 -4.75
C MET A 80 0.29 2.02 -4.43
N GLU A 81 0.20 1.56 -3.18
CA GLU A 81 -0.83 0.62 -2.76
C GLU A 81 -2.24 1.23 -2.85
N GLU A 82 -2.46 2.48 -2.41
CA GLU A 82 -3.73 3.17 -2.57
C GLU A 82 -4.13 3.28 -4.06
N LEU A 83 -3.18 3.63 -4.93
CA LEU A 83 -3.42 3.74 -6.36
C LEU A 83 -3.84 2.39 -6.98
N ILE A 84 -3.18 1.30 -6.59
CA ILE A 84 -3.49 -0.06 -7.09
C ILE A 84 -4.82 -0.56 -6.53
N TYR A 85 -4.99 -0.57 -5.21
CA TYR A 85 -6.13 -1.25 -4.59
C TYR A 85 -7.40 -0.38 -4.64
N ARG A 86 -7.30 0.93 -4.42
CA ARG A 86 -8.44 1.84 -4.29
C ARG A 86 -8.72 2.56 -5.61
N GLY A 87 -7.66 3.10 -6.22
CA GLY A 87 -7.75 3.78 -7.52
C GLY A 87 -8.12 2.83 -8.66
N LEU A 88 -7.48 1.66 -8.72
CA LEU A 88 -7.58 0.75 -9.85
C LEU A 88 -8.51 -0.44 -9.56
N LEU A 89 -8.23 -1.29 -8.56
CA LEU A 89 -9.03 -2.49 -8.31
C LEU A 89 -10.46 -2.16 -7.86
N GLN A 90 -10.61 -1.43 -6.77
CA GLN A 90 -11.91 -1.03 -6.23
C GLN A 90 -12.75 -0.22 -7.23
N HIS A 91 -12.15 0.77 -7.89
CA HIS A 91 -12.90 1.67 -8.77
C HIS A 91 -13.01 1.20 -10.22
N ALA A 92 -11.98 0.63 -10.84
CA ALA A 92 -12.04 0.30 -12.27
C ALA A 92 -12.77 -1.02 -12.53
N PHE A 93 -12.64 -2.01 -11.64
CA PHE A 93 -13.20 -3.35 -11.85
C PHE A 93 -14.50 -3.59 -11.09
N PHE A 94 -14.68 -3.00 -9.90
CA PHE A 94 -15.81 -3.33 -9.02
C PHE A 94 -16.75 -2.16 -8.72
N LYS A 95 -16.65 -1.04 -9.44
CA LYS A 95 -17.45 0.17 -9.21
C LYS A 95 -18.94 -0.13 -8.98
N HIS A 96 -19.46 0.24 -7.82
CA HIS A 96 -20.87 0.04 -7.43
C HIS A 96 -21.32 -1.43 -7.42
N SER A 97 -20.42 -2.37 -7.09
CA SER A 97 -20.80 -3.76 -6.90
C SER A 97 -21.93 -3.88 -5.87
N ARG A 98 -23.02 -4.54 -6.28
CA ARG A 98 -24.19 -4.79 -5.41
C ARG A 98 -23.85 -5.66 -4.20
N PHE A 99 -22.80 -6.48 -4.30
CA PHE A 99 -22.41 -7.46 -3.27
C PHE A 99 -21.22 -7.01 -2.41
N GLY A 100 -20.82 -5.73 -2.48
CA GLY A 100 -19.68 -5.24 -1.71
C GLY A 100 -18.31 -5.77 -2.17
N LEU A 101 -18.24 -6.33 -3.39
CA LEU A 101 -16.96 -6.81 -3.95
C LEU A 101 -15.94 -5.69 -4.16
N ASP A 102 -16.40 -4.45 -4.25
CA ASP A 102 -15.55 -3.26 -4.28
C ASP A 102 -14.87 -2.98 -2.94
N LEU A 103 -15.33 -3.59 -1.85
CA LEU A 103 -14.70 -3.53 -0.54
C LEU A 103 -13.86 -4.79 -0.30
N LEU A 104 -14.47 -5.97 -0.40
CA LEU A 104 -13.84 -7.21 0.06
C LEU A 104 -12.64 -7.64 -0.78
N LEU A 105 -12.80 -7.70 -2.10
CA LEU A 105 -11.77 -8.24 -2.97
C LEU A 105 -10.47 -7.39 -3.00
N PRO A 106 -10.51 -6.05 -3.17
CA PRO A 106 -9.28 -5.25 -3.09
C PRO A 106 -8.65 -5.29 -1.69
N SER A 107 -9.44 -5.50 -0.63
CA SER A 107 -8.93 -5.61 0.75
C SER A 107 -8.20 -6.93 1.01
N ILE A 108 -8.73 -8.04 0.51
CA ILE A 108 -8.07 -9.34 0.60
C ILE A 108 -6.78 -9.30 -0.22
N LEU A 109 -6.83 -8.77 -1.44
CA LEU A 109 -5.63 -8.62 -2.28
C LEU A 109 -4.58 -7.69 -1.66
N PHE A 110 -5.01 -6.66 -0.92
CA PHE A 110 -4.13 -5.80 -0.13
C PHE A 110 -3.43 -6.56 1.01
N ALA A 111 -4.10 -7.54 1.62
CA ALA A 111 -3.51 -8.31 2.72
C ALA A 111 -2.39 -9.25 2.26
N LEU A 112 -2.53 -9.90 1.10
CA LEU A 112 -1.63 -10.99 0.66
C LEU A 112 -0.13 -10.63 0.64
N PRO A 113 0.32 -9.46 0.16
CA PRO A 113 1.74 -9.13 0.10
C PRO A 113 2.42 -8.94 1.45
N HIS A 114 1.66 -8.87 2.55
CA HIS A 114 2.18 -8.69 3.90
C HIS A 114 2.73 -9.99 4.51
N PHE A 115 2.56 -11.12 3.83
CA PHE A 115 2.96 -12.43 4.32
C PHE A 115 4.04 -13.06 3.43
N SER A 116 5.16 -13.44 4.04
CA SER A 116 6.26 -14.16 3.38
C SER A 116 6.13 -15.68 3.45
N SER A 117 5.24 -16.18 4.31
CA SER A 117 4.89 -17.59 4.50
C SER A 117 3.36 -17.74 4.56
N LEU A 118 2.86 -18.97 4.58
CA LEU A 118 1.43 -19.23 4.77
C LEU A 118 0.94 -18.52 6.06
N PRO A 119 0.07 -17.52 5.95
CA PRO A 119 -0.41 -16.76 7.11
C PRO A 119 -1.50 -17.53 7.86
N SER A 120 -1.66 -17.22 9.16
CA SER A 120 -2.83 -17.71 9.89
C SER A 120 -4.09 -17.01 9.40
N LEU A 121 -5.25 -17.63 9.63
CA LEU A 121 -6.55 -17.00 9.31
C LEU A 121 -6.73 -15.67 10.06
N LEU A 122 -6.19 -15.57 11.28
CA LEU A 122 -6.23 -14.35 12.08
C LEU A 122 -5.40 -13.23 11.42
N ASP A 123 -4.21 -13.55 10.91
CA ASP A 123 -3.37 -12.57 10.24
C ASP A 123 -4.05 -12.02 8.98
N ILE A 124 -4.59 -12.92 8.13
CA ILE A 124 -5.35 -12.52 6.94
C ILE A 124 -6.51 -11.61 7.35
N PHE A 125 -7.25 -11.97 8.41
CA PHE A 125 -8.39 -11.20 8.90
C PHE A 125 -7.99 -9.78 9.34
N ILE A 126 -6.89 -9.64 10.09
CA ILE A 126 -6.39 -8.35 10.55
C ILE A 126 -6.02 -7.45 9.36
N PHE A 127 -5.16 -7.92 8.46
CA PHE A 127 -4.73 -7.12 7.31
C PHE A 127 -5.87 -6.81 6.34
N THR A 128 -6.80 -7.75 6.16
CA THR A 128 -8.01 -7.51 5.37
C THR A 128 -8.89 -6.44 6.00
N THR A 129 -8.98 -6.39 7.34
CA THR A 129 -9.75 -5.36 8.05
C THR A 129 -9.20 -3.95 7.79
N PHE A 130 -7.88 -3.76 7.79
CA PHE A 130 -7.26 -2.50 7.36
C PHE A 130 -7.62 -2.16 5.91
N GLY A 131 -7.52 -3.13 5.01
CA GLY A 131 -7.97 -2.98 3.62
C GLY A 131 -9.43 -2.52 3.53
N ILE A 132 -10.33 -3.08 4.34
CA ILE A 132 -11.75 -2.73 4.36
C ILE A 132 -11.95 -1.29 4.85
N ILE A 133 -11.23 -0.87 5.89
CA ILE A 133 -11.28 0.51 6.40
C ILE A 133 -10.88 1.50 5.29
N PHE A 134 -9.75 1.23 4.64
CA PHE A 134 -9.23 2.04 3.53
C PHE A 134 -10.17 2.10 2.33
N ALA A 135 -10.71 0.94 1.93
CA ALA A 135 -11.69 0.85 0.87
C ALA A 135 -13.00 1.58 1.24
N SER A 136 -13.42 1.52 2.51
CA SER A 136 -14.62 2.22 3.01
C SER A 136 -14.44 3.73 3.01
N LEU A 137 -13.29 4.23 3.46
CA LEU A 137 -12.93 5.65 3.40
C LEU A 137 -12.96 6.15 1.96
N THR A 138 -12.36 5.41 1.03
CA THR A 138 -12.38 5.76 -0.40
C THR A 138 -13.80 5.73 -0.96
N ARG A 139 -14.60 4.72 -0.61
CA ARG A 139 -15.99 4.58 -1.07
C ARG A 139 -16.86 5.72 -0.55
N TYR A 140 -16.69 6.15 0.69
CA TYR A 140 -17.46 7.22 1.31
C TYR A 140 -17.06 8.60 0.75
N THR A 141 -15.76 8.90 0.76
CA THR A 141 -15.24 10.23 0.38
C THR A 141 -15.07 10.42 -1.13
N LYS A 142 -15.14 9.34 -1.91
CA LYS A 142 -14.86 9.32 -3.36
C LYS A 142 -13.45 9.80 -3.70
N SER A 143 -12.51 9.66 -2.77
CA SER A 143 -11.14 10.13 -2.87
C SER A 143 -10.19 9.14 -2.21
N ILE A 144 -9.00 8.96 -2.77
CA ILE A 144 -7.95 8.12 -2.17
C ILE A 144 -7.21 8.84 -1.04
N TYR A 145 -7.25 10.18 -0.98
CA TYR A 145 -6.45 10.97 -0.04
C TYR A 145 -6.72 10.68 1.43
N PRO A 146 -7.98 10.51 1.90
CA PRO A 146 -8.24 10.19 3.30
C PRO A 146 -7.69 8.81 3.68
N SER A 147 -7.86 7.82 2.80
CA SER A 147 -7.30 6.48 2.97
C SER A 147 -5.78 6.51 3.00
N TYR A 148 -5.16 7.20 2.05
CA TYR A 148 -3.71 7.43 1.99
C TYR A 148 -3.17 8.04 3.28
N ALA A 149 -3.80 9.11 3.79
CA ALA A 149 -3.35 9.78 5.01
C ALA A 149 -3.36 8.82 6.23
N VAL A 150 -4.45 8.06 6.41
CA VAL A 150 -4.53 7.06 7.49
C VAL A 150 -3.47 5.98 7.31
N HIS A 151 -3.19 5.58 6.07
CA HIS A 151 -2.17 4.58 5.77
C HIS A 151 -0.75 5.06 6.08
N VAL A 152 -0.41 6.31 5.71
CA VAL A 152 0.86 6.94 6.10
C VAL A 152 1.00 6.96 7.63
N ILE A 153 -0.04 7.40 8.34
CA ILE A 153 -0.06 7.46 9.81
C ILE A 153 0.17 6.05 10.39
N ASN A 154 -0.52 5.03 9.87
CA ASN A 154 -0.36 3.65 10.30
C ASN A 154 1.09 3.16 10.13
N ASN A 155 1.72 3.44 9.00
CA ASN A 155 3.10 3.01 8.74
C ASN A 155 4.12 3.73 9.64
N ILE A 156 3.88 5.00 9.97
CA ILE A 156 4.68 5.73 10.95
C ILE A 156 4.54 5.09 12.33
N PHE A 157 3.30 4.84 12.78
CA PHE A 157 3.07 4.20 14.08
C PHE A 157 3.68 2.79 14.16
N ALA A 158 3.55 1.99 13.11
CA ALA A 158 4.09 0.64 13.04
C ALA A 158 5.63 0.59 13.13
N THR A 159 6.32 1.68 12.77
CA THR A 159 7.80 1.77 12.77
C THR A 159 8.36 2.78 13.75
N LEU A 160 7.52 3.32 14.63
CA LEU A 160 7.86 4.39 15.55
C LEU A 160 9.12 4.09 16.39
N PRO A 161 9.33 2.88 16.97
CA PRO A 161 10.53 2.59 17.76
C PRO A 161 11.84 2.77 16.95
N PHE A 162 11.85 2.34 15.70
CA PHE A 162 13.01 2.47 14.81
C PHE A 162 13.22 3.92 14.41
N LEU A 163 12.14 4.63 14.06
CA LEU A 163 12.19 6.04 13.72
C LEU A 163 12.75 6.88 14.88
N LEU A 164 12.34 6.62 16.12
CA LEU A 164 12.88 7.31 17.29
C LEU A 164 14.37 7.04 17.49
N THR A 165 14.80 5.80 17.28
CA THR A 165 16.23 5.43 17.34
C THR A 165 17.05 6.16 16.27
N PHE A 166 16.52 6.25 15.05
CA PHE A 166 17.14 7.01 13.96
C PHE A 166 17.23 8.50 14.29
N LEU A 167 16.13 9.12 14.74
CA LEU A 167 16.09 10.54 15.08
C LEU A 167 17.06 10.87 16.22
N HIS A 168 17.14 10.01 17.24
CA HIS A 168 18.10 10.17 18.33
C HIS A 168 19.54 10.12 17.82
N ARG A 169 19.86 9.22 16.89
CA ARG A 169 21.21 9.11 16.29
C ARG A 169 21.59 10.30 15.40
N VAL A 170 20.62 10.97 14.78
CA VAL A 170 20.88 12.06 13.82
C VAL A 170 20.83 13.44 14.48
N LEU A 171 19.98 13.62 15.49
CA LEU A 171 19.69 14.92 16.11
C LEU A 171 20.24 15.06 17.52
N GLY A 172 20.60 13.95 18.18
CA GLY A 172 21.26 13.90 19.49
C GLY A 172 22.75 13.68 19.35
#